data_AF-A0A8I0HB19-F1
#
_entry.id   AF-A0A8I0HB19-F1
#
_cell.length_a   1.000
_cell.length_b   1.000
_cell.length_c   1.000
_cell.angle_alpha   90.00
_cell.angle_beta   90.00
_cell.angle_gamma   90.00
#
_symmetry.space_group_name_H-M   'P 1'
#
loop_
_entity.id
_entity.type
_entity.pdbx_description
1 polymer ?
#
loop_
_entity_poly.entity_id
_entity_poly.type
_entity_poly.pdbx_seq_one_letter_code
_entity_poly.pdbx_strand_id
1 'polypeptide(L)' 'SEIMRDIKLKLKSAPKNLKPLFAVEGGAVVGKDLKLLETLKSDGVCYLTLTWNGENAIAGGSGTDKGLTRFGREAIR' A
#
# COMPACT_ATOMS: atom_id res chain seq x y z
N SER A 1 -8.82 -6.47 -8.23
CA SER A 1 -9.40 -6.37 -6.89
C SER A 1 -10.45 -5.25 -6.92
N GLU A 2 -11.27 -5.10 -5.87
CA GLU A 2 -12.22 -3.98 -5.78
C GLU A 2 -11.73 -2.82 -4.88
N ILE A 3 -10.50 -2.90 -4.34
CA ILE A 3 -9.95 -1.91 -3.40
C ILE A 3 -10.08 -0.47 -3.92
N MET A 4 -9.77 -0.26 -5.21
CA MET A 4 -9.82 1.07 -5.84
C MET A 4 -11.13 1.35 -6.61
N ARG A 5 -12.14 0.48 -6.53
CA ARG A 5 -13.37 0.56 -7.34
C ARG A 5 -14.06 1.91 -7.19
N ASP A 6 -14.34 2.33 -5.96
CA ASP A 6 -15.10 3.55 -5.70
C ASP A 6 -14.34 4.81 -6.11
N ILE A 7 -13.02 4.81 -5.92
CA ILE A 7 -12.14 5.89 -6.37
C ILE A 7 -12.16 5.98 -7.89
N LYS A 8 -12.02 4.84 -8.59
CA LYS A 8 -12.11 4.77 -10.07
C LYS A 8 -13.46 5.25 -10.59
N LEU A 9 -14.56 4.94 -9.89
CA LEU A 9 -15.89 5.44 -10.25
C LEU A 9 -15.98 6.96 -10.09
N LYS A 10 -15.49 7.53 -8.98
CA LYS A 10 -15.45 8.98 -8.75
C LYS A 10 -14.59 9.72 -9.78
N LEU A 11 -13.52 9.10 -10.28
CA LEU A 11 -12.64 9.71 -11.29
C LEU A 11 -13.27 9.80 -12.67
N LYS A 12 -14.36 9.08 -12.96
CA LYS A 12 -15.05 9.19 -14.25
C LYS A 12 -15.63 10.58 -14.51
N SER A 13 -15.95 11.35 -13.45
CA SER A 13 -16.42 12.73 -13.54
C SER A 13 -15.31 13.77 -13.41
N ALA A 14 -14.05 13.35 -13.25
CA ALA A 14 -12.93 14.27 -13.06
C ALA A 14 -12.51 14.96 -14.39
N PRO A 15 -11.88 16.15 -14.31
CA PRO A 15 -11.31 16.82 -15.48
C PRO A 15 -10.31 15.92 -16.22
N LYS A 16 -10.32 15.97 -17.56
CA LYS A 16 -9.45 15.12 -18.40
C LYS A 16 -7.95 15.33 -18.20
N ASN A 17 -7.55 16.47 -17.66
CA ASN A 17 -6.15 16.80 -17.36
C ASN A 17 -5.69 16.33 -15.98
N LEU A 18 -6.57 15.75 -15.15
CA LEU A 18 -6.18 15.16 -13.86
C LEU A 18 -5.42 13.84 -14.09
N LYS A 19 -4.23 13.71 -13.50
CA LYS A 19 -3.41 12.49 -13.52
C LYS A 19 -3.10 12.07 -12.08
N PRO A 20 -3.96 11.27 -11.44
CA PRO A 20 -3.76 10.89 -10.04
C PRO A 20 -2.67 9.83 -9.92
N LEU A 21 -1.90 9.90 -8.83
CA LEU A 21 -1.06 8.81 -8.34
C LEU A 21 -1.70 8.27 -7.06
N PHE A 22 -1.79 6.94 -6.95
CA PHE A 22 -2.40 6.31 -5.79
C PHE A 22 -1.34 5.73 -4.87
N ALA A 23 -1.48 6.05 -3.60
CA ALA A 23 -0.60 5.61 -2.53
C ALA A 23 -1.43 4.95 -1.44
N VAL A 24 -0.82 3.99 -0.75
CA VAL A 24 -1.34 3.46 0.52
C VAL A 24 -0.40 3.89 1.65
N GLU A 25 -0.97 4.49 2.68
CA GLU A 25 -0.26 4.80 3.92
C GLU A 25 -0.39 3.63 4.89
N GLY A 26 0.74 2.96 5.17
CA GLY A 26 0.84 1.84 6.09
C GLY A 26 0.70 0.48 5.40
N GLY A 27 1.75 -0.34 5.50
CA GLY A 27 1.82 -1.66 4.88
C GLY A 27 0.99 -2.76 5.55
N ALA A 28 0.14 -2.43 6.52
CA ALA A 28 -0.68 -3.43 7.23
C ALA A 28 -1.63 -4.18 6.28
N VAL A 29 -2.08 -3.54 5.19
CA VAL A 29 -2.92 -4.13 4.15
C VAL A 29 -2.28 -5.36 3.46
N VAL A 30 -0.96 -5.46 3.48
CA VAL A 30 -0.22 -6.58 2.85
C VAL A 30 -0.22 -7.83 3.74
N GLY A 31 -0.50 -7.68 5.04
CA GLY A 31 -0.46 -8.80 5.98
C GLY A 31 0.83 -9.61 5.84
N LYS A 32 0.70 -10.93 5.68
CA LYS A 32 1.82 -11.84 5.41
C LYS A 32 1.75 -12.49 4.02
N ASP A 33 1.09 -11.84 3.07
CA ASP A 33 0.89 -12.36 1.71
C ASP A 33 1.34 -11.36 0.64
N LEU A 34 2.44 -11.68 -0.05
CA LEU A 34 2.99 -10.84 -1.12
C LEU A 34 2.03 -10.70 -2.32
N LYS A 35 1.06 -11.61 -2.51
CA LYS A 35 0.05 -11.46 -3.56
C LYS A 35 -0.81 -10.22 -3.38
N LEU A 36 -0.92 -9.70 -2.15
CA LEU A 36 -1.64 -8.46 -1.89
C LEU A 36 -0.91 -7.23 -2.45
N LEU A 37 0.43 -7.25 -2.54
CA LEU A 37 1.19 -6.20 -3.25
C LEU A 37 0.84 -6.19 -4.75
N GLU A 38 0.82 -7.36 -5.39
CA GLU A 38 0.44 -7.48 -6.80
C GLU A 38 -1.00 -7.06 -7.05
N THR A 39 -1.87 -7.34 -6.08
CA THR A 39 -3.28 -6.92 -6.12
C THR A 39 -3.41 -5.40 -6.07
N LEU A 40 -2.67 -4.71 -5.19
CA LEU A 40 -2.63 -3.25 -5.09
C LEU A 40 -2.07 -2.62 -6.37
N LYS A 41 -0.97 -3.17 -6.90
CA LYS A 41 -0.35 -2.72 -8.15
C LYS A 41 -1.30 -2.85 -9.33
N SER A 42 -1.96 -4.01 -9.46
CA SER A 42 -2.97 -4.25 -10.51
C SER A 42 -4.16 -3.29 -10.40
N ASP A 43 -4.47 -2.82 -9.19
CA ASP A 43 -5.53 -1.85 -8.95
C ASP A 43 -5.09 -0.38 -9.17
N GLY A 44 -3.80 -0.13 -9.45
CA GLY A 44 -3.27 1.19 -9.81
C GLY A 44 -2.50 1.91 -8.70
N VAL A 45 -2.30 1.27 -7.54
CA VAL A 45 -1.45 1.82 -6.47
C VAL A 45 0.01 1.74 -6.91
N CYS A 46 0.74 2.86 -6.83
CA CYS A 46 2.13 2.96 -7.23
C CYS A 46 3.09 3.28 -6.08
N TYR A 47 2.56 3.51 -4.87
CA TYR A 47 3.36 3.82 -3.69
C TYR A 47 2.75 3.18 -2.43
N LEU A 48 3.60 2.69 -1.54
CA LEU A 48 3.22 2.09 -0.26
C LEU A 48 4.24 2.51 0.79
N THR A 49 3.82 3.13 1.89
CA THR A 49 4.70 3.27 3.05
C THR A 49 4.72 1.95 3.84
N LEU A 50 5.90 1.53 4.29
CA LEU A 50 6.07 0.22 4.95
C LEU A 50 5.24 0.13 6.24
N THR A 51 5.16 1.22 6.99
CA THR A 51 4.50 1.31 8.28
C THR A 51 3.81 2.66 8.44
N TRP A 52 3.03 2.77 9.51
CA TRP A 52 2.67 4.05 10.11
C TRP A 52 3.42 4.18 11.45
N ASN A 53 2.72 4.44 12.55
CA ASN A 53 3.33 4.60 13.87
C ASN A 53 3.62 3.27 14.59
N GLY A 54 2.77 2.26 14.38
CA GLY A 54 2.90 0.95 15.05
C GLY A 54 3.59 -0.10 14.19
N GLU A 55 3.81 -1.28 14.78
CA GLU A 55 4.30 -2.45 14.08
C GLU A 55 3.25 -3.01 13.11
N ASN A 56 3.72 -3.61 12.02
CA ASN A 56 2.92 -4.51 11.21
C ASN A 56 3.79 -5.70 10.76
N ALA A 57 3.27 -6.55 9.89
CA ALA A 57 4.00 -7.72 9.41
C ALA A 57 5.30 -7.38 8.65
N ILE A 58 5.45 -6.17 8.12
CA ILE A 58 6.60 -5.70 7.35
C ILE A 58 7.69 -5.13 8.26
N ALA A 59 7.35 -4.23 9.19
CA ALA A 59 8.35 -3.58 10.05
C ALA A 59 7.73 -2.91 11.30
N GLY A 60 8.62 -2.39 12.15
CA GLY A 60 8.26 -1.40 13.18
C GLY A 60 8.06 0.00 12.61
N GLY A 61 7.05 0.70 13.13
CA GLY A 61 6.78 2.10 12.83
C GLY A 61 7.58 3.06 13.70
N SER A 62 7.35 4.36 13.50
CA SER A 62 8.05 5.45 14.22
C SER A 62 7.90 5.41 15.75
N GLY A 63 6.84 4.79 16.27
CA GLY A 63 6.59 4.61 17.69
C GLY A 63 7.29 3.39 18.30
N THR A 64 8.21 2.75 17.56
CA THR A 64 8.81 1.46 17.94
C THR A 64 10.33 1.48 17.71
N ASP A 65 11.05 0.58 18.37
CA ASP A 65 12.47 0.35 18.15
C ASP A 65 12.74 -0.79 17.13
N LYS A 66 11.69 -1.29 16.46
CA LYS A 66 11.79 -2.44 15.55
C LYS A 66 12.13 -2.02 14.12
N GLY A 67 12.99 -2.79 13.47
CA GLY A 67 13.30 -2.66 12.04
C GLY A 67 12.43 -3.55 11.14
N LEU A 68 12.90 -3.78 9.91
CA LEU A 68 12.27 -4.71 8.97
C LEU A 68 12.21 -6.13 9.55
N THR A 69 11.07 -6.80 9.40
CA THR A 69 10.92 -8.24 9.68
C THR A 69 11.57 -9.06 8.56
N ARG A 70 11.62 -10.40 8.70
CA ARG A 70 12.02 -11.30 7.59
C ARG A 70 11.07 -11.14 6.40
N PHE A 71 9.77 -11.12 6.67
CA PHE A 71 8.75 -10.89 5.64
C PHE A 71 8.89 -9.49 5.01
N GLY A 72 9.16 -8.44 5.80
CA GLY A 72 9.35 -7.10 5.26
C GLY A 72 10.54 -7.00 4.31
N ARG A 73 11.61 -7.76 4.56
CA ARG A 73 12.74 -7.86 3.61
C ARG A 73 12.36 -8.59 2.31
N GLU A 74 11.41 -9.51 2.35
CA GLU A 74 10.87 -10.15 1.15
C GLU A 74 9.92 -9.19 0.41
N ALA A 75 9.15 -8.39 1.14
CA ALA A 75 8.20 -7.43 0.57
C ALA A 75 8.84 -6.25 -0.19
N ILE A 76 10.09 -5.89 0.13
CA ILE A 76 10.82 -4.79 -0.53
C ILE A 76 11.80 -5.24 -1.63
N ARG A 77 11.91 -6.55 -1.87
CA ARG A 77 12.76 -7.13 -2.91
C ARG A 77 12.04 -7.14 -4.26
#